data_AF-A0A6B1YJ18-F1
#
_entry.id   AF-A0A6B1YJ18-F1
#
_cell.length_a   1.000
_cell.length_b   1.000
_cell.length_c   1.000
_cell.angle_alpha   90.00
_cell.angle_beta   90.00
_cell.angle_gamma   90.00
#
_symmetry.space_group_name_H-M   'P 1'
#
loop_
_entity.id
_entity.type
_entity.pdbx_description
1 polymer ?
#
loop_
_entity_poly.entity_id
_entity_poly.type
_entity_poly.pdbx_seq_one_letter_code
_entity_poly.pdbx_strand_id
1 'polypeptide(L)' 'MPTTADNITKEGIEVKPGQVWKDLDKRGYGRQCKVMAVEGGKAQMQHFARGQLGTKTTVSVRRMHKHSTGWELVSK' A
#
# COMPACT_ATOMS: atom_id res chain seq x y z
N MET A 1 -1.99 12.16 -17.18
CA MET A 1 -2.47 12.64 -15.86
C MET A 1 -3.19 11.48 -15.21
N PRO A 2 -2.72 10.91 -14.08
CA PRO A 2 -3.47 9.87 -13.38
C PRO A 2 -4.76 10.48 -12.83
N THR A 3 -5.89 9.91 -13.22
CA THR A 3 -7.22 10.31 -12.77
C THR A 3 -7.34 10.07 -11.26
N THR A 4 -7.85 11.06 -10.51
CA THR A 4 -7.97 11.04 -9.04
C THR A 4 -8.69 9.79 -8.51
N ALA A 5 -9.59 9.20 -9.29
CA ALA A 5 -10.31 7.97 -8.96
C ALA A 5 -9.40 6.73 -8.83
N ASP A 6 -8.25 6.71 -9.50
CA ASP A 6 -7.37 5.54 -9.52
C ASP A 6 -6.55 5.40 -8.23
N ASN A 7 -6.43 6.47 -7.45
CA ASN A 7 -5.69 6.52 -6.20
C ASN A 7 -6.56 6.26 -4.97
N ILE A 8 -7.85 5.96 -5.17
CA ILE A 8 -8.80 5.70 -4.09
C ILE A 8 -9.02 4.19 -3.96
N THR A 9 -8.84 3.68 -2.76
CA THR A 9 -9.09 2.27 -2.41
C THR A 9 -10.60 1.97 -2.39
N LYS A 10 -10.97 0.69 -2.29
CA LYS A 10 -12.39 0.29 -2.16
C LYS A 10 -13.07 0.84 -0.89
N GLU A 11 -12.28 1.20 0.12
CA GLU A 11 -12.77 1.78 1.38
C GLU A 11 -12.84 3.31 1.33
N GLY A 12 -12.59 3.94 0.17
CA GLY A 12 -12.60 5.39 0.04
C GLY A 12 -11.33 6.08 0.57
N ILE A 13 -10.30 5.31 0.92
CA ILE A 13 -9.01 5.86 1.39
C ILE A 13 -8.19 6.30 0.18
N GLU A 14 -7.72 7.55 0.19
CA GLU A 14 -6.77 8.06 -0.80
C GLU A 14 -5.34 7.58 -0.47
N VAL A 15 -4.72 6.87 -1.42
CA VAL A 15 -3.35 6.38 -1.29
C VAL A 15 -2.36 7.46 -1.70
N LYS A 16 -1.43 7.77 -0.80
CA LYS A 16 -0.42 8.82 -0.99
C LYS A 16 0.99 8.31 -0.72
N PRO A 17 2.02 8.85 -1.41
CA PRO A 17 3.41 8.66 -1.04
C PRO A 17 3.64 9.03 0.44
N GLY A 18 4.44 8.22 1.14
CA GLY A 18 4.72 8.39 2.57
C GLY A 18 3.93 7.45 3.49
N GLN A 19 2.73 7.02 3.08
CA GLN A 19 1.87 6.16 3.88
C GLN A 19 2.48 4.78 4.12
N VAL A 20 2.24 4.19 5.29
CA VAL A 20 2.66 2.82 5.61
C VAL A 20 1.43 1.94 5.70
N TRP A 21 1.48 0.81 5.01
CA TRP A 21 0.43 -0.19 4.93
C TRP A 21 0.95 -1.55 5.38
N LYS A 22 0.17 -2.23 6.19
CA LYS A 22 0.42 -3.58 6.67
C LYS A 22 -0.21 -4.59 5.72
N ASP A 23 0.58 -5.56 5.31
CA ASP A 23 0.12 -6.74 4.56
C ASP A 23 -0.68 -7.66 5.51
N LEU A 24 -1.91 -7.98 5.14
CA LEU A 24 -2.76 -8.88 5.91
C LEU A 24 -2.59 -10.35 5.49
N ASP A 25 -1.79 -10.64 4.45
CA ASP A 25 -1.48 -12.01 4.06
C ASP A 25 -0.75 -12.75 5.19
N LYS A 26 -1.38 -13.83 5.67
CA LYS A 26 -0.86 -14.70 6.73
C LYS A 26 0.50 -15.34 6.37
N ARG A 27 0.81 -15.48 5.08
CA ARG A 27 2.10 -15.99 4.59
C ARG A 27 3.25 -14.99 4.78
N GLY A 28 2.92 -13.71 4.92
CA GLY A 28 3.86 -12.60 5.11
C GLY A 28 3.68 -11.90 6.44
N TYR A 29 3.43 -12.65 7.52
CA TYR A 29 3.03 -12.11 8.82
C TYR A 29 3.89 -10.92 9.28
N GLY A 30 3.24 -9.78 9.53
CA GLY A 30 3.87 -8.57 10.05
C GLY A 30 4.60 -7.72 9.00
N ARG A 31 4.51 -8.06 7.71
CA ARG A 31 5.08 -7.25 6.64
C ARG A 31 4.40 -5.88 6.57
N GLN A 32 5.20 -4.84 6.58
CA GLN A 32 4.75 -3.48 6.33
C GLN A 32 5.45 -2.93 5.11
N CYS A 33 4.76 -2.08 4.35
CA CYS A 33 5.27 -1.46 3.15
C CYS A 33 4.93 0.03 3.16
N LYS A 34 5.92 0.86 2.83
CA LYS A 34 5.76 2.30 2.66
C LYS A 34 5.47 2.61 1.19
N VAL A 35 4.47 3.43 0.92
CA VAL A 35 4.18 3.94 -0.43
C VAL A 35 5.25 4.95 -0.81
N MET A 36 5.90 4.73 -1.93
CA MET A 36 6.94 5.60 -2.48
C MET A 36 6.37 6.48 -3.59
N ALA A 37 5.50 5.93 -4.42
CA ALA A 37 4.82 6.63 -5.50
C ALA A 37 3.46 5.98 -5.78
N VAL A 38 2.56 6.72 -6.41
CA VAL A 38 1.28 6.19 -6.91
C VAL A 38 1.11 6.65 -8.34
N GLU A 39 0.95 5.70 -9.26
CA GLU A 39 0.84 5.96 -10.69
C GLU A 39 -0.07 4.93 -11.37
N GLY A 40 -1.00 5.41 -12.20
CA GLY A 40 -1.88 4.55 -12.99
C GLY A 40 -2.68 3.52 -12.16
N GLY A 41 -3.17 3.92 -10.99
CA GLY A 41 -3.93 3.05 -10.08
C GLY A 41 -3.10 1.97 -9.38
N LYS A 42 -1.77 2.13 -9.36
CA LYS A 42 -0.82 1.26 -8.69
C LYS A 42 0.02 2.06 -7.70
N ALA A 43 0.12 1.55 -6.48
CA ALA A 43 1.07 2.03 -5.49
C ALA A 43 2.40 1.30 -5.68
N GLN A 44 3.46 2.06 -5.94
CA GLN A 44 4.83 1.59 -5.81
C GLN A 44 5.19 1.66 -4.33
N MET A 45 5.41 0.51 -3.73
CA MET A 45 5.66 0.37 -2.31
C MET A 45 7.03 -0.24 -2.07
N GLN A 46 7.58 -0.01 -0.89
CA GLN A 46 8.83 -0.60 -0.48
C GLN A 46 8.65 -1.21 0.90
N HIS A 47 9.18 -2.42 1.09
CA HIS A 47 9.17 -3.08 2.39
C HIS A 47 9.75 -2.12 3.44
N PHE A 48 9.05 -1.98 4.56
CA PHE A 48 9.40 -1.08 5.64
C PHE A 48 9.41 -1.86 6.94
N ALA A 49 10.58 -2.08 7.52
CA ALA A 49 10.71 -2.76 8.80
C ALA A 49 11.81 -2.09 9.62
N ARG A 50 11.51 -1.80 10.90
CA ARG A 50 12.47 -1.19 11.85
C ARG A 50 13.13 0.08 11.31
N GLY A 51 12.38 0.91 10.57
CA GLY A 51 12.90 2.14 9.96
C GLY A 51 13.73 1.95 8.68
N GLN A 52 13.94 0.71 8.24
CA GLN A 52 14.71 0.40 7.04
C GLN A 52 13.80 0.09 5.85
N LEU A 53 14.21 0.60 4.68
CA LEU A 53 13.58 0.34 3.39
C LEU A 53 14.24 -0.87 2.73
N GLY A 54 13.43 -1.85 2.33
CA GLY A 54 13.87 -3.12 1.74
C GLY A 54 13.49 -3.23 0.27
N THR A 55 12.95 -4.39 -0.10
CA THR A 55 12.55 -4.71 -1.48
C THR A 55 11.40 -3.85 -1.97
N LYS A 56 11.38 -3.56 -3.26
CA LYS A 56 10.29 -2.83 -3.93
C LYS A 56 9.18 -3.80 -4.33
N THR A 57 7.95 -3.33 -4.31
CA THR A 57 6.75 -4.08 -4.68
C THR A 57 5.73 -3.12 -5.27
N THR A 58 4.93 -3.59 -6.22
CA THR A 58 3.86 -2.79 -6.82
C THR A 58 2.52 -3.43 -6.50
N VAL A 59 1.60 -2.65 -5.95
CA VAL A 59 0.28 -3.11 -5.53
C VAL A 59 -0.79 -2.28 -6.24
N SER A 60 -1.86 -2.92 -6.71
CA SER A 60 -3.01 -2.17 -7.22
C SER A 60 -3.71 -1.47 -6.06
N VAL A 61 -4.00 -0.18 -6.20
CA VAL A 61 -4.70 0.63 -5.18
C VAL A 61 -6.05 -0.01 -4.79
N ARG A 62 -6.75 -0.63 -5.75
CA ARG A 62 -8.02 -1.34 -5.48
C ARG A 62 -7.86 -2.55 -4.55
N ARG A 63 -6.65 -3.10 -4.39
CA ARG A 63 -6.35 -4.18 -3.43
C ARG A 63 -5.97 -3.67 -2.04
N MET A 64 -5.75 -2.37 -1.88
CA MET A 64 -5.34 -1.76 -0.61
C MET A 64 -6.54 -1.51 0.31
N HIS A 65 -7.25 -2.57 0.69
CA HIS A 65 -8.38 -2.54 1.62
C HIS A 65 -8.34 -3.78 2.52
N LYS A 66 -9.10 -3.79 3.61
CA LYS A 66 -9.13 -4.92 4.54
C LYS A 66 -9.77 -6.13 3.86
N HIS A 67 -8.94 -7.16 3.66
CA HIS A 67 -9.31 -8.46 3.14
C HIS A 67 -8.31 -9.50 3.66
N SER A 68 -8.58 -10.80 3.50
CA SER A 68 -7.73 -11.89 4.00
C SER A 68 -6.29 -11.89 3.45
N THR A 69 -6.07 -11.24 2.31
CA THR A 69 -4.75 -10.97 1.68
C THR A 69 -4.67 -9.50 1.24
N GLY A 70 -5.39 -8.65 1.96
CA GLY A 70 -5.52 -7.22 1.68
C GLY A 70 -4.45 -6.40 2.39
N TRP A 71 -4.72 -5.11 2.53
CA TRP A 71 -3.82 -4.18 3.20
C TRP A 71 -4.58 -3.32 4.20
N GLU A 72 -3.91 -2.97 5.29
CA GLU A 72 -4.42 -2.07 6.31
C GLU A 72 -3.50 -0.85 6.43
N LEU A 73 -4.07 0.35 6.34
CA LEU A 73 -3.33 1.59 6.56
C LEU A 73 -2.96 1.70 8.04
N VAL A 74 -1.66 1.79 8.34
CA VAL A 74 -1.13 1.86 9.71
C VAL A 74 -0.45 3.19 10.03
N SER A 75 0.01 3.93 9.02
CA SER A 75 0.54 5.30 9.18
C SER A 75 0.18 6.16 7.98
N LYS A 76 -0.27 7.38 8.25
CA LYS A 76 -0.57 8.39 7.23
C LYS A 76 0.64 9.27 6.92
#